data_AF-A0A9E5QH41-F1
#
_entry.id   AF-A0A9E5QH41-F1
#
_cell.length_a   1.000
_cell.length_b   1.000
_cell.length_c   1.000
_cell.angle_alpha   90.00
_cell.angle_beta   90.00
_cell.angle_gamma   90.00
#
_symmetry.space_group_name_H-M   'P 1'
#
loop_
_entity.id
_entity.type
_entity.pdbx_description
1 polymer ?
#
loop_
_entity_poly.entity_id
_entity_poly.type
_entity_poly.pdbx_seq_one_letter_code
_entity_poly.pdbx_strand_id
1 'polypeptide(L)'
;EEEFKKINDAWIDFSEIELQILSLDTSEEKICASASNSTIILAGIGRPEITRKIIEASPNLRLIQMPGSGYDEVDIEAANEKGIPVATTKA
;
A
#
# COMPACT_ATOMS: atom_id res chain seq x y z
N GLU A 1 -22.99 -13.99 0.27
CA GLU A 1 -23.12 -12.59 0.72
C GLU A 1 -23.36 -12.46 2.22
N GLU A 2 -24.39 -13.11 2.81
CA GLU A 2 -24.66 -12.99 4.26
C GLU A 2 -23.57 -13.54 5.18
N GLU A 3 -22.93 -14.66 4.85
CA GLU A 3 -21.80 -15.19 5.65
C GLU A 3 -20.55 -14.32 5.53
N PHE A 4 -20.29 -13.75 4.35
CA PHE A 4 -19.19 -12.81 4.12
C PHE A 4 -19.38 -11.53 4.97
N LYS A 5 -20.63 -11.07 5.10
CA LYS A 5 -20.98 -9.92 5.92
C LYS A 5 -20.84 -10.21 7.42
N LYS A 6 -21.23 -11.41 7.88
CA LYS A 6 -21.04 -11.86 9.27
C LYS A 6 -19.58 -12.06 9.66
N ILE A 7 -18.73 -12.53 8.74
CA ILE A 7 -17.29 -12.67 8.97
C ILE A 7 -16.63 -11.28 9.02
N ASN A 8 -17.03 -10.35 8.14
CA ASN A 8 -16.51 -8.99 8.13
C ASN A 8 -16.81 -8.23 9.43
N ASP A 9 -18.05 -8.22 9.92
CA ASP A 9 -18.42 -7.42 11.09
C ASP A 9 -17.85 -7.95 12.42
N ALA A 10 -17.38 -9.21 12.46
CA ALA A 10 -16.93 -9.85 13.71
C ALA A 10 -15.41 -9.90 13.90
N TRP A 11 -14.60 -9.72 12.84
CA TRP A 11 -13.14 -9.92 12.90
C TRP A 11 -12.33 -8.67 12.52
N ILE A 12 -12.89 -7.79 11.69
CA ILE A 12 -12.21 -6.57 11.24
C ILE A 12 -13.16 -5.40 11.48
N ASP A 13 -12.78 -4.54 12.44
CA ASP A 13 -13.47 -3.28 12.63
C ASP A 13 -13.00 -2.29 11.56
N PHE A 14 -13.84 -2.10 10.53
CA PHE A 14 -13.57 -1.16 9.45
C PHE A 14 -13.78 0.31 9.86
N SER A 15 -14.34 0.61 11.04
CA SER A 15 -14.53 1.99 11.48
C SER A 15 -13.21 2.71 11.78
N GLU A 16 -12.14 1.95 12.05
CA GLU A 16 -10.78 2.43 12.29
C GLU A 16 -9.91 2.42 11.01
N ILE A 17 -10.48 2.06 9.85
CA ILE A 17 -9.76 1.97 8.58
C ILE A 17 -10.19 3.11 7.67
N GLU A 18 -9.29 4.06 7.46
CA GLU A 18 -9.43 5.07 6.40
C GLU A 18 -8.85 4.53 5.09
N LEU A 19 -9.70 4.40 4.07
CA LEU A 19 -9.30 3.96 2.72
C LEU A 19 -9.26 5.14 1.77
N GLN A 20 -8.09 5.40 1.19
CA GLN A 20 -7.92 6.37 0.12
C GLN A 20 -7.55 5.66 -1.20
N ILE A 21 -8.33 5.93 -2.25
CA ILE A 21 -8.11 5.36 -3.59
C ILE A 21 -7.54 6.45 -4.50
N LEU A 22 -6.40 6.16 -5.13
CA LEU A 22 -5.76 7.03 -6.11
C LEU A 22 -5.85 6.41 -7.50
N SER A 23 -5.96 7.26 -8.53
CA SER A 23 -5.89 6.81 -9.91
C SER A 23 -4.45 6.46 -10.31
N LEU A 24 -4.26 5.57 -11.27
CA LEU A 24 -2.94 5.11 -11.71
C LEU A 24 -2.11 6.20 -12.41
N ASP A 25 -2.75 7.28 -12.87
CA ASP A 25 -2.13 8.46 -13.48
C ASP A 25 -1.87 9.60 -12.47
N THR A 26 -2.04 9.34 -11.18
CA THR A 26 -1.76 10.31 -10.11
C THR A 26 -0.26 10.65 -10.08
N SER A 27 0.07 11.94 -9.99
CA SER A 27 1.46 12.39 -9.89
C SER A 27 2.13 11.94 -8.59
N GLU A 28 3.46 11.79 -8.61
CA GLU A 28 4.26 11.41 -7.44
C GLU A 28 3.99 12.36 -6.25
N GLU A 29 3.84 13.68 -6.47
CA GLU A 29 3.60 14.61 -5.37
C GLU A 29 2.27 14.34 -4.66
N LYS A 30 1.22 14.01 -5.40
CA LYS A 30 -0.09 13.67 -4.84
C LYS A 30 -0.06 12.33 -4.11
N ILE A 31 0.72 11.37 -4.62
CA ILE A 31 0.94 10.09 -3.95
C ILE A 31 1.67 10.34 -2.63
N CYS A 32 2.78 11.08 -2.62
CA CYS A 32 3.51 11.44 -1.40
C CYS A 32 2.61 12.15 -0.37
N ALA A 33 1.80 13.11 -0.81
CA ALA A 33 0.87 13.82 0.07
C ALA A 33 -0.13 12.86 0.74
N SER A 34 -0.68 11.92 -0.03
CA SER A 34 -1.61 10.90 0.48
C SER A 34 -0.92 9.88 1.38
N ALA A 35 0.28 9.44 0.97
CA ALA A 35 1.03 8.40 1.66
C ALA A 35 1.57 8.85 3.02
N SER A 36 1.70 10.17 3.25
CA SER A 36 2.12 10.75 4.54
C SER A 36 1.28 10.32 5.75
N ASN A 37 0.00 10.00 5.53
CA ASN A 37 -0.92 9.51 6.56
C ASN A 37 -1.19 8.01 6.46
N SER A 38 -0.53 7.31 5.54
CA SER A 38 -0.79 5.89 5.27
C SER A 38 0.06 4.98 6.14
N THR A 39 -0.55 3.87 6.59
CA THR A 39 0.16 2.77 7.28
C THR A 39 0.45 1.61 6.34
N ILE A 40 -0.35 1.45 5.28
CA ILE A 40 -0.24 0.39 4.28
C ILE A 40 -0.40 1.03 2.91
N ILE A 41 0.46 0.64 1.96
CA ILE A 41 0.28 0.95 0.54
C ILE A 41 -0.13 -0.33 -0.20
N LEU A 42 -1.27 -0.26 -0.89
CA LEU A 42 -1.70 -1.27 -1.85
C LEU A 42 -1.37 -0.74 -3.24
N ALA A 43 -0.29 -1.25 -3.84
CA ALA A 43 0.20 -0.74 -5.11
C ALA A 43 -0.62 -1.26 -6.31
N GLY A 44 -0.49 -0.58 -7.45
CA GLY A 44 -1.00 -1.06 -8.74
C GLY A 44 0.03 -1.93 -9.47
N ILE A 45 -0.41 -2.64 -10.51
CA ILE A 45 0.49 -3.35 -11.42
C ILE A 45 1.01 -2.36 -12.47
N GLY A 46 2.33 -2.29 -12.66
CA GLY A 46 2.98 -1.45 -13.67
C GLY A 46 3.10 0.04 -13.30
N ARG A 47 2.10 0.65 -12.64
CA ARG A 47 2.13 2.04 -12.12
C ARG A 47 1.14 2.26 -10.97
N PRO A 48 1.33 3.32 -10.16
CA PRO A 48 2.55 4.13 -10.06
C PRO A 48 3.69 3.31 -9.39
N GLU A 49 4.93 3.63 -9.75
CA GLU A 49 6.11 3.08 -9.07
C GLU A 49 6.14 3.55 -7.62
N ILE A 50 6.54 2.67 -6.70
CA ILE A 50 6.71 2.97 -5.28
C ILE A 50 8.16 3.39 -5.06
N THR A 51 8.42 4.67 -5.35
CA THR A 51 9.77 5.26 -5.29
C THR A 51 10.23 5.50 -3.85
N ARG A 52 11.55 5.68 -3.67
CA ARG A 52 12.14 6.13 -2.39
C ARG A 52 11.43 7.35 -1.81
N LYS A 53 11.05 8.33 -2.63
CA LYS A 53 10.36 9.54 -2.14
C LYS A 53 9.00 9.22 -1.52
N ILE A 54 8.23 8.31 -2.12
CA ILE A 54 6.93 7.88 -1.59
C ILE A 54 7.13 7.15 -0.25
N ILE A 55 8.11 6.25 -0.19
CA ILE A 55 8.48 5.54 1.04
C ILE A 55 8.97 6.50 2.13
N GLU A 56 9.76 7.51 1.75
CA GLU A 56 10.28 8.54 2.65
C GLU A 56 9.19 9.46 3.18
N ALA A 57 8.25 9.85 2.32
CA ALA A 57 7.09 10.66 2.66
C ALA A 57 6.11 9.99 3.62
N SER A 58 6.20 8.67 3.80
CA SER A 58 5.29 7.85 4.60
C SER A 58 5.96 7.41 5.91
N PRO A 59 5.95 8.22 6.98
CA PRO A 59 6.68 7.92 8.22
C PRO A 59 6.11 6.72 8.99
N ASN A 60 4.80 6.45 8.82
CA ASN A 60 4.10 5.38 9.52
C ASN A 60 3.90 4.13 8.65
N LEU A 61 4.56 4.05 7.50
CA LEU A 61 4.40 2.94 6.56
C LEU A 61 4.95 1.65 7.18
N ARG A 62 4.13 0.59 7.17
CA ARG A 62 4.45 -0.72 7.76
C ARG A 62 4.37 -1.87 6.77
N LEU A 63 3.78 -1.67 5.59
CA LEU A 63 3.64 -2.69 4.57
C LEU A 63 3.42 -2.07 3.20
N ILE A 64 4.12 -2.61 2.19
CA ILE A 64 3.80 -2.40 0.77
C ILE A 64 3.31 -3.72 0.21
N GLN A 65 2.07 -3.76 -0.30
CA GLN A 65 1.49 -4.92 -0.93
C GLN A 65 1.44 -4.74 -2.45
N MET A 66 2.06 -5.66 -3.17
CA MET A 66 1.99 -5.74 -4.63
C MET A 66 0.88 -6.72 -5.06
N PRO A 67 0.07 -6.38 -6.09
CA PRO A 67 -0.84 -7.33 -6.71
C PRO A 67 -0.07 -8.21 -7.69
N GLY A 68 0.17 -9.47 -7.33
CA GLY A 68 0.85 -10.45 -8.18
C GLY A 68 2.23 -10.84 -7.66
N SER A 69 3.02 -11.52 -8.50
CA SER A 69 4.29 -12.13 -8.11
C SER A 69 5.52 -11.22 -8.27
N GLY A 70 5.39 -10.12 -9.02
CA GLY A 70 6.46 -9.15 -9.27
C GLY A 70 6.44 -7.98 -8.27
N TYR A 71 7.58 -7.33 -8.13
CA TYR A 71 7.78 -6.15 -7.27
C TYR A 71 8.83 -5.19 -7.86
N ASP A 72 9.05 -5.26 -9.17
CA ASP A 72 10.08 -4.48 -9.87
C ASP A 72 9.81 -2.96 -9.78
N GLU A 73 8.54 -2.58 -9.58
CA GLU A 73 8.10 -1.20 -9.43
C GLU A 73 8.35 -0.61 -8.03
N VAL A 74 8.91 -1.38 -7.10
CA VAL A 74 9.17 -0.94 -5.72
C VAL A 74 10.65 -0.69 -5.51
N ASP A 75 11.01 0.45 -4.92
CA ASP A 75 12.36 0.69 -4.43
C ASP A 75 12.64 -0.17 -3.20
N ILE A 76 13.12 -1.39 -3.46
CA ILE A 76 13.40 -2.41 -2.42
C ILE A 76 14.52 -1.96 -1.48
N GLU A 77 15.50 -1.20 -1.97
CA GLU A 77 16.59 -0.70 -1.12
C GLU A 77 16.04 0.28 -0.08
N ALA A 78 15.23 1.26 -0.50
CA ALA A 78 14.59 2.20 0.41
C ALA A 78 13.63 1.51 1.40
N ALA A 79 12.87 0.52 0.94
CA ALA A 79 12.00 -0.28 1.82
C ALA A 79 12.81 -1.03 2.89
N ASN A 80 13.91 -1.67 2.49
CA ASN A 80 14.79 -2.42 3.38
C ASN A 80 15.52 -1.51 4.39
N GLU A 81 16.03 -0.35 3.96
CA GLU A 81 16.64 0.66 4.84
C GLU A 81 15.70 1.10 5.97
N LYS A 82 14.40 1.22 5.66
CA LYS A 82 13.35 1.56 6.64
C LYS A 82 12.75 0.36 7.38
N GLY A 83 13.15 -0.87 7.05
CA GLY A 83 12.59 -2.09 7.64
C GLY A 83 11.12 -2.33 7.26
N ILE A 84 10.69 -1.85 6.10
CA ILE A 84 9.33 -2.00 5.59
C ILE A 84 9.26 -3.28 4.73
N PRO A 85 8.43 -4.27 5.11
CA PRO A 85 8.23 -5.47 4.30
C PRO A 85 7.48 -5.14 3.01
N VAL A 86 7.91 -5.81 1.93
CA VAL A 86 7.21 -5.83 0.64
C VAL A 86 6.61 -7.22 0.46
N ALA A 87 5.28 -7.29 0.39
CA ALA A 87 4.54 -8.53 0.22
C ALA A 87 4.03 -8.65 -1.22
N THR A 88 4.14 -9.85 -1.77
CA THR A 88 3.56 -10.22 -3.06
C THR A 88 2.49 -11.27 -2.84
N THR A 89 1.61 -11.41 -3.83
CA THR A 89 0.65 -12.51 -3.85
C THR A 89 1.16 -13.57 -4.81
N LYS A 90 1.54 -14.73 -4.26
CA LYS A 90 1.79 -15.90 -5.08
C LYS A 90 0.46 -16.42 -5.61
N ALA A 91 0.32 -16.47 -6.93
CA ALA A 91 -0.82 -17.12 -7.59
C ALA A 91 -0.79 -18.64 -7.34
#